data_AF-A0AAJ2H5L8-F1
#
_entry.id   AF-A0AAJ2H5L8-F1
#
_cell.length_a   1.000
_cell.length_b   1.000
_cell.length_c   1.000
_cell.angle_alpha   90.00
_cell.angle_beta   90.00
_cell.angle_gamma   90.00
#
_symmetry.space_group_name_H-M   'P 1'
#
loop_
_entity.id
_entity.type
_entity.pdbx_description
1 polymer ?
#
loop_
_entity_poly.entity_id
_entity_poly.type
_entity_poly.pdbx_seq_one_letter_code
_entity_poly.pdbx_strand_id
1 'polypeptide(L)'
;VNKAIHTVQKNLLEGELLVIAVLFLFLGNIRAALITACVIPLSMLFTFTGMVQQGISANLMSLGALDFGIIIDGAVVIVENCIRHLASEQHRLGRLLTRQERFHQVFLAARQARRPLIFGQLIILVVYLPVFALTGVEAKLFHPMAATVVIALIGAMILSL
;
A
#
# COMPACT_ATOMS: atom_id res chain seq x y z
N VAL A 1 -11.08 -17.28 20.68
CA VAL A 1 -10.77 -17.18 19.23
C VAL A 1 -11.79 -16.31 18.49
N ASN A 2 -13.09 -16.61 18.49
CA ASN A 2 -14.11 -15.80 17.78
C ASN A 2 -14.22 -14.33 18.21
N LYS A 3 -14.09 -14.01 19.51
CA LYS A 3 -14.09 -12.60 19.98
C LYS A 3 -12.89 -11.80 19.47
N ALA A 4 -11.70 -12.41 19.44
CA ALA A 4 -10.50 -11.75 18.97
C ALA A 4 -10.58 -11.46 17.46
N ILE A 5 -11.03 -12.43 16.66
CA ILE A 5 -11.27 -12.25 15.21
C ILE A 5 -12.27 -11.13 14.96
N HIS A 6 -13.36 -11.06 15.74
CA HIS A 6 -14.36 -10.02 15.57
C HIS A 6 -13.83 -8.61 15.88
N THR A 7 -13.00 -8.47 16.92
CA THR A 7 -12.32 -7.22 17.25
C THR A 7 -11.30 -6.83 16.17
N VAL A 8 -10.54 -7.80 15.66
CA VAL A 8 -9.59 -7.60 14.54
C VAL A 8 -10.33 -7.05 13.32
N GLN A 9 -11.40 -7.73 12.91
CA GLN A 9 -12.20 -7.34 11.75
C GLN A 9 -12.80 -5.95 11.91
N LYS A 10 -13.32 -5.61 13.09
CA LYS A 10 -13.87 -4.29 13.38
C LYS A 10 -12.79 -3.20 13.31
N ASN A 11 -11.63 -3.43 13.91
CA ASN A 11 -10.52 -2.46 13.89
C ASN A 11 -9.95 -2.28 12.48
N LEU A 12 -9.84 -3.37 11.70
CA LEU A 12 -9.43 -3.29 10.29
C LEU A 12 -10.42 -2.49 9.46
N LEU A 13 -11.73 -2.74 9.63
CA LEU A 13 -12.77 -1.99 8.93
C LEU A 13 -12.76 -0.50 9.30
N GLU A 14 -12.66 -0.17 10.59
CA GLU A 14 -12.58 1.22 11.05
C GLU A 14 -11.32 1.91 10.53
N GLY A 15 -10.17 1.23 10.55
CA GLY A 15 -8.91 1.74 10.00
C GLY A 15 -8.96 1.95 8.49
N GLU A 16 -9.46 0.97 7.73
CA GLU A 16 -9.63 1.06 6.28
C GLU A 16 -10.54 2.22 5.90
N LEU A 17 -11.68 2.37 6.59
CA LEU A 17 -12.65 3.42 6.31
C LEU A 17 -12.06 4.82 6.60
N LEU A 18 -11.24 4.93 7.65
CA LEU A 18 -10.53 6.17 7.97
C LEU A 18 -9.48 6.52 6.91
N VAL A 19 -8.72 5.54 6.43
CA VAL A 19 -7.76 5.72 5.32
C VAL A 19 -8.48 6.17 4.05
N ILE A 20 -9.59 5.51 3.70
CA ILE A 20 -10.39 5.91 2.54
C ILE A 20 -10.89 7.36 2.70
N ALA A 21 -11.42 7.73 3.87
CA ALA A 21 -11.89 9.10 4.11
C ALA A 21 -10.77 10.14 3.90
N VAL A 22 -9.56 9.88 4.40
CA VAL A 22 -8.39 10.74 4.20
C VAL A 22 -7.98 10.80 2.72
N LEU A 23 -7.97 9.66 2.01
CA LEU A 23 -7.66 9.63 0.57
C LEU A 23 -8.63 10.50 -0.24
N PHE A 24 -9.94 10.40 0.04
CA PHE A 24 -10.94 11.22 -0.62
C PHE A 24 -10.73 12.72 -0.34
N LEU A 25 -10.35 13.08 0.88
CA LEU A 25 -10.10 14.47 1.28
C LEU A 25 -8.85 15.07 0.62
N PHE A 26 -7.76 14.30 0.50
CA PHE A 26 -6.51 14.79 -0.07
C PHE A 26 -6.48 14.76 -1.60
N LEU A 27 -7.00 13.69 -2.25
CA LEU A 27 -6.93 13.57 -3.71
C LEU A 27 -7.94 14.47 -4.42
N GLY A 28 -9.10 14.75 -3.81
CA GLY A 28 -10.21 15.53 -4.40
C GLY A 28 -10.86 14.92 -5.67
N ASN A 29 -10.22 13.91 -6.28
CA ASN A 29 -10.69 13.19 -7.45
C ASN A 29 -11.23 11.82 -7.05
N ILE A 30 -12.55 11.69 -7.02
CA ILE A 30 -13.27 10.47 -6.62
C ILE A 30 -12.82 9.24 -7.39
N ARG A 31 -12.54 9.36 -8.70
CA ARG A 31 -12.12 8.21 -9.52
C ARG A 31 -10.73 7.72 -9.14
N ALA A 32 -9.83 8.66 -8.91
CA ALA A 32 -8.48 8.36 -8.47
C ALA A 32 -8.47 7.75 -7.06
N ALA A 33 -9.24 8.33 -6.14
CA ALA A 33 -9.41 7.83 -4.78
C ALA A 33 -9.97 6.39 -4.78
N LEU A 34 -10.97 6.08 -5.62
CA LEU A 34 -11.49 4.71 -5.78
C LEU A 34 -10.45 3.73 -6.30
N ILE A 35 -9.66 4.12 -7.32
CA ILE A 35 -8.61 3.26 -7.87
C ILE A 35 -7.56 2.95 -6.79
N THR A 36 -7.13 3.96 -6.03
CA THR A 36 -6.18 3.77 -4.95
C THR A 36 -6.77 2.97 -3.78
N ALA A 37 -8.04 3.20 -3.43
CA ALA A 37 -8.72 2.44 -2.38
C ALA A 37 -8.80 0.95 -2.72
N CYS A 38 -9.00 0.58 -3.99
CA CYS A 38 -8.99 -0.83 -4.42
C CYS A 38 -7.65 -1.55 -4.19
N VAL A 39 -6.53 -0.81 -4.03
CA VAL A 39 -5.22 -1.41 -3.74
C VAL A 39 -5.16 -1.98 -2.32
N ILE A 40 -5.95 -1.44 -1.38
CA ILE A 40 -6.02 -1.92 0.01
C ILE A 40 -6.50 -3.38 0.08
N PRO A 41 -7.71 -3.74 -0.40
CA PRO A 41 -8.19 -5.11 -0.32
C PRO A 41 -7.36 -6.08 -1.16
N LEU A 42 -6.80 -5.64 -2.29
CA LEU A 42 -5.91 -6.47 -3.11
C LEU A 42 -4.60 -6.80 -2.38
N SER A 43 -3.98 -5.82 -1.73
CA SER A 43 -2.76 -6.00 -0.94
C SER A 43 -3.02 -6.86 0.29
N MET A 44 -4.16 -6.69 0.96
CA MET A 44 -4.59 -7.57 2.05
C MET A 44 -4.75 -9.01 1.58
N LEU A 45 -5.39 -9.24 0.41
CA LEU A 45 -5.55 -10.58 -0.14
C LEU A 45 -4.18 -11.25 -0.38
N PHE A 46 -3.23 -10.51 -0.96
CA PHE A 46 -1.87 -11.01 -1.17
C PHE A 46 -1.17 -11.35 0.15
N THR A 47 -1.32 -10.47 1.15
CA THR A 47 -0.78 -10.65 2.50
C THR A 47 -1.36 -11.88 3.17
N PHE A 48 -2.69 -12.03 3.21
CA PHE A 48 -3.36 -13.20 3.77
C PHE A 48 -2.93 -14.49 3.07
N THR A 49 -2.82 -14.46 1.74
CA THR A 49 -2.35 -15.62 0.97
C THR A 49 -0.93 -16.01 1.37
N GLY A 50 -0.01 -15.05 1.50
CA GLY A 50 1.36 -15.31 1.95
C GLY A 50 1.44 -15.77 3.41
N MET A 51 0.62 -15.22 4.30
CA MET A 51 0.53 -15.67 5.70
C MET A 51 0.11 -17.13 5.81
N VAL A 52 -0.90 -17.53 5.03
CA VAL A 52 -1.38 -18.93 5.01
C VAL A 52 -0.30 -19.87 4.49
N GLN A 53 0.44 -19.49 3.45
CA GLN A 53 1.54 -20.30 2.92
C GLN A 53 2.69 -20.47 3.90
N GLN A 54 2.99 -19.45 4.71
CA GLN A 54 4.06 -19.48 5.72
C GLN A 54 3.60 -20.00 7.08
N GLY A 55 2.33 -20.40 7.23
CA GLY A 55 1.77 -20.87 8.49
C GLY A 55 1.70 -19.80 9.59
N ILE A 56 1.73 -18.52 9.21
CA ILE A 56 1.68 -17.39 10.15
C ILE A 56 0.22 -17.18 10.57
N SER A 57 -0.02 -17.18 11.88
CA SER A 57 -1.36 -16.93 12.43
C SER A 57 -1.83 -15.51 12.14
N ALA A 58 -3.03 -15.39 11.56
CA ALA A 58 -3.77 -14.14 11.40
C ALA A 58 -4.34 -13.67 12.75
N ASN A 59 -3.46 -13.32 13.68
CA ASN A 59 -3.81 -12.78 14.99
C ASN A 59 -3.69 -11.25 15.01
N LEU A 60 -4.21 -10.63 16.07
CA LEU A 60 -4.24 -9.18 16.28
C LEU A 60 -2.86 -8.51 16.19
N MET A 61 -1.79 -9.21 16.56
CA MET A 61 -0.44 -8.65 16.55
C MET A 61 0.14 -8.63 15.14
N SER A 62 -0.04 -9.71 14.38
CA SER A 62 0.39 -9.77 12.98
C SER A 62 -0.47 -8.89 12.07
N LEU A 63 -1.79 -8.87 12.29
CA LEU A 63 -2.73 -8.01 11.52
C LEU A 63 -2.65 -6.54 11.92
N GLY A 64 -2.44 -6.23 13.20
CA GLY A 64 -2.30 -4.86 13.68
C GLY A 64 -0.99 -4.19 13.25
N ALA A 65 0.01 -4.97 12.86
CA ALA A 65 1.25 -4.46 12.29
C ALA A 65 1.17 -4.16 10.79
N LEU A 66 0.07 -4.54 10.12
CA LEU A 66 -0.21 -4.06 8.78
C LEU A 66 -0.63 -2.59 8.87
N ASP A 67 0.37 -1.72 8.83
CA ASP A 67 0.13 -0.30 8.64
C ASP A 67 -0.37 -0.07 7.20
N PHE A 68 -1.67 0.18 7.07
CA PHE A 68 -2.28 0.50 5.78
C PHE A 68 -1.57 1.66 5.10
N GLY A 69 -1.11 2.65 5.87
CA GLY A 69 -0.38 3.80 5.35
C GLY A 69 0.83 3.38 4.52
N ILE A 70 1.64 2.46 5.03
CA ILE A 70 2.81 1.94 4.31
C ILE A 70 2.42 1.16 3.06
N ILE A 71 1.32 0.41 3.09
CA ILE A 71 0.83 -0.38 1.95
C ILE A 71 0.28 0.53 0.84
N ILE A 72 -0.46 1.59 1.19
CA ILE A 72 -1.08 2.48 0.22
C ILE A 72 -0.17 3.58 -0.31
N ASP A 73 0.89 3.94 0.43
CA ASP A 73 1.77 5.06 0.11
C ASP A 73 2.24 5.02 -1.34
N GLY A 74 2.72 3.85 -1.80
CA GLY A 74 3.21 3.72 -3.17
C GLY A 74 2.14 3.98 -4.23
N ALA A 75 0.93 3.45 -4.04
CA ALA A 75 -0.18 3.66 -4.95
C ALA A 75 -0.66 5.12 -4.96
N VAL A 76 -0.71 5.77 -3.79
CA VAL A 76 -1.07 7.19 -3.65
C VAL A 76 -0.07 8.06 -4.39
N VAL A 77 1.23 7.87 -4.18
CA VAL A 77 2.29 8.66 -4.81
C VAL A 77 2.27 8.52 -6.33
N ILE A 78 2.02 7.32 -6.89
CA ILE A 78 1.89 7.16 -8.35
C ILE A 78 0.67 7.92 -8.87
N VAL A 79 -0.48 7.75 -8.24
CA VAL A 79 -1.73 8.37 -8.67
C VAL A 79 -1.64 9.89 -8.60
N GLU A 80 -1.10 10.43 -7.51
CA GLU A 80 -0.85 11.86 -7.36
C GLU A 80 0.13 12.37 -8.42
N ASN A 81 1.23 11.66 -8.68
CA ASN A 81 2.18 12.05 -9.71
C ASN A 81 1.54 12.06 -11.11
N CYS A 82 0.68 11.08 -11.41
CA CYS A 82 -0.07 11.03 -12.66
C CYS A 82 -1.04 12.20 -12.80
N ILE A 83 -1.80 12.52 -11.75
CA ILE A 83 -2.74 13.65 -11.74
C ILE A 83 -1.98 14.97 -11.92
N ARG A 84 -0.87 15.14 -11.21
CA ARG A 84 -0.01 16.33 -11.30
C ARG A 84 0.56 16.52 -12.71
N HIS A 85 1.05 15.45 -13.35
CA HIS A 85 1.51 15.50 -14.73
C HIS A 85 0.39 15.83 -15.71
N LEU A 86 -0.77 15.18 -15.57
CA LEU A 86 -1.93 15.47 -16.41
C LEU A 86 -2.37 16.94 -16.29
N ALA A 87 -2.46 17.48 -15.08
CA ALA A 87 -2.82 18.87 -14.83
C ALA A 87 -1.81 19.86 -15.41
N SER A 88 -0.51 19.58 -15.25
CA SER A 88 0.57 20.39 -15.83
C SER A 88 0.50 20.44 -17.36
N GLU A 89 0.27 19.30 -18.00
CA GLU A 89 0.14 19.21 -19.46
C GLU A 89 -1.14 19.87 -19.99
N GLN A 90 -2.26 19.76 -19.25
CA GLN A 90 -3.48 20.50 -19.57
C GLN A 90 -3.26 22.01 -19.49
N HIS A 91 -2.57 22.49 -18.46
CA HIS A 91 -2.24 23.91 -18.35
C HIS A 91 -1.29 24.38 -19.44
N ARG A 92 -0.27 23.59 -19.80
CA ARG A 92 0.66 23.92 -20.89
C ARG A 92 -0.04 24.03 -22.25
N LEU A 93 -0.97 23.13 -22.53
CA LEU A 93 -1.68 23.08 -23.82
C LEU A 93 -2.92 23.98 -23.87
N GLY A 94 -3.40 24.48 -22.73
CA GLY A 94 -4.62 25.30 -22.64
C GLY A 94 -5.91 24.58 -23.07
N ARG A 95 -5.87 23.26 -23.23
CA ARG A 95 -6.99 22.42 -23.66
C ARG A 95 -7.03 21.10 -22.93
N LEU A 96 -8.18 20.42 -22.97
CA LEU A 96 -8.28 19.05 -22.51
C LEU A 96 -7.41 18.12 -23.37
N LEU A 97 -6.69 17.19 -22.73
CA LEU A 97 -5.92 16.16 -23.42
C LEU A 97 -6.86 15.14 -24.07
N THR A 98 -6.48 14.67 -25.25
CA THR A 98 -7.08 13.52 -25.90
C THR A 98 -6.77 12.23 -25.12
N ARG A 99 -7.53 11.16 -25.37
CA ARG A 99 -7.31 9.88 -24.66
C ARG A 99 -5.88 9.34 -24.85
N GLN A 100 -5.34 9.42 -26.06
CA GLN A 100 -3.98 8.96 -26.36
C GLN A 100 -2.92 9.77 -25.60
N GLU A 101 -3.05 11.10 -25.57
CA GLU A 101 -2.15 11.96 -24.81
C GLU A 101 -2.24 11.65 -23.31
N ARG A 102 -3.45 11.42 -22.77
CA ARG A 102 -3.62 11.04 -21.34
C ARG A 102 -2.91 9.74 -21.00
N PHE A 103 -3.06 8.70 -21.82
CA PHE A 103 -2.37 7.42 -21.60
C PHE A 103 -0.85 7.58 -21.67
N HIS A 104 -0.36 8.35 -22.64
CA HIS A 104 1.06 8.62 -22.78
C HIS A 104 1.63 9.34 -21.54
N GLN A 105 0.92 10.37 -21.05
CA GLN A 105 1.34 11.12 -19.88
C GLN A 105 1.30 10.30 -18.59
N VAL A 106 0.25 9.49 -18.40
CA VAL A 106 0.16 8.57 -17.25
C VAL A 106 1.32 7.56 -17.28
N PHE A 107 1.64 7.01 -18.45
CA PHE A 107 2.75 6.07 -18.59
C PHE A 107 4.10 6.72 -18.25
N LEU A 108 4.35 7.93 -18.73
CA LEU A 108 5.58 8.68 -18.40
C LEU A 108 5.67 9.00 -16.90
N ALA A 109 4.58 9.48 -16.31
CA ALA A 109 4.51 9.82 -14.89
C ALA A 109 4.70 8.58 -14.00
N ALA A 110 4.07 7.45 -14.33
CA ALA A 110 4.25 6.19 -13.62
C ALA A 110 5.70 5.69 -13.73
N ARG A 111 6.31 5.77 -14.92
CA ARG A 111 7.70 5.37 -15.14
C ARG A 111 8.70 6.22 -14.35
N GLN A 112 8.43 7.52 -14.19
CA GLN A 112 9.25 8.41 -13.39
C GLN A 112 9.13 8.11 -11.88
N ALA A 113 7.91 7.87 -11.39
CA ALA A 113 7.65 7.56 -9.99
C ALA A 113 8.18 6.17 -9.57
N ARG A 114 8.30 5.23 -10.53
CA ARG A 114 8.73 3.84 -10.27
C ARG A 114 10.05 3.73 -9.51
N ARG A 115 11.11 4.41 -9.97
CA ARG A 115 12.43 4.32 -9.32
C ARG A 115 12.40 4.76 -7.85
N PRO A 116 11.97 5.99 -7.51
CA PRO A 116 11.98 6.43 -6.12
C PRO A 116 11.11 5.55 -5.21
N LEU A 117 9.99 5.03 -5.72
CA LEU A 117 9.12 4.12 -4.98
C LEU A 117 9.80 2.79 -4.60
N ILE A 118 10.45 2.13 -5.56
CA ILE A 118 11.18 0.88 -5.29
C ILE A 118 12.29 1.13 -4.26
N PHE A 119 13.04 2.23 -4.41
CA PHE A 119 14.09 2.57 -3.45
C PHE A 119 13.52 2.83 -2.05
N GLY A 120 12.40 3.55 -1.93
CA GLY A 120 11.71 3.77 -0.66
C GLY A 120 11.27 2.47 0.00
N GLN A 121 10.60 1.59 -0.75
CA GLN A 121 10.16 0.28 -0.26
C GLN A 121 11.33 -0.62 0.14
N LEU A 122 12.43 -0.60 -0.62
CA LEU A 122 13.65 -1.33 -0.26
C LEU A 122 14.28 -0.82 1.04
N ILE A 123 14.27 0.49 1.28
CA ILE A 123 14.76 1.06 2.55
C ILE A 123 13.91 0.54 3.71
N ILE A 124 12.58 0.58 3.59
CA ILE A 124 11.68 0.04 4.61
C ILE A 124 11.97 -1.46 4.84
N LEU A 125 12.13 -2.24 3.76
CA LEU A 125 12.46 -3.66 3.85
C LEU A 125 13.77 -3.92 4.63
N VAL A 126 14.82 -3.14 4.34
CA VAL A 126 16.11 -3.24 5.04
C VAL A 126 15.98 -2.88 6.52
N VAL A 127 15.13 -1.91 6.88
CA VAL A 127 14.86 -1.54 8.28
C VAL A 127 14.19 -2.68 9.06
N TYR A 128 13.44 -3.56 8.39
CA TYR A 128 12.83 -4.73 9.03
C TYR A 128 13.78 -5.94 9.16
N LEU A 129 14.88 -5.98 8.40
CA LEU A 129 15.82 -7.11 8.41
C LEU A 129 16.46 -7.38 9.79
N PRO A 130 16.86 -6.36 10.59
CA PRO A 130 17.37 -6.55 11.94
C PRO A 130 16.40 -7.25 12.89
N VAL A 131 15.08 -7.17 12.66
CA VAL A 131 14.08 -7.83 13.52
C VAL A 131 14.26 -9.35 13.52
N PHE A 132 14.75 -9.91 12.42
CA PHE A 132 15.03 -11.35 12.34
C PHE A 132 16.25 -11.78 13.16
N ALA A 133 17.12 -10.85 13.58
CA ALA A 133 18.26 -11.13 14.44
C ALA A 133 17.88 -11.21 15.94
N LEU A 134 16.65 -10.82 16.31
CA LEU A 134 16.16 -10.96 17.69
C LEU A 134 16.15 -12.43 18.10
N THR A 135 16.51 -12.70 19.36
CA THR A 135 16.52 -14.04 19.96
C THR A 135 15.63 -14.10 21.20
N GLY A 136 15.30 -15.31 21.66
CA GLY A 136 14.52 -15.51 22.88
C GLY A 136 13.01 -15.25 22.71
N VAL A 137 12.41 -14.62 23.71
CA VAL A 137 10.95 -14.38 23.77
C VAL A 137 10.53 -13.31 22.76
N GLU A 138 11.40 -12.33 22.52
CA GLU A 138 11.17 -11.24 21.56
C GLU A 138 11.06 -11.78 20.13
N ALA A 139 11.90 -12.74 19.74
CA ALA A 139 11.87 -13.36 18.41
C ALA A 139 10.50 -13.98 18.09
N LYS A 140 9.90 -14.71 19.04
CA LYS A 140 8.58 -15.34 18.86
C LYS A 140 7.46 -14.33 18.64
N LEU A 141 7.64 -13.12 19.15
CA LEU A 141 6.66 -12.05 19.08
C LEU A 141 6.81 -11.24 17.78
N PHE A 142 8.05 -10.88 17.43
CA PHE A 142 8.34 -9.94 16.34
C PHE A 142 8.67 -10.60 15.00
N HIS A 143 9.15 -11.85 14.95
CA HIS A 143 9.38 -12.54 13.66
C HIS A 143 8.10 -12.70 12.83
N PRO A 144 6.97 -13.17 13.38
CA PRO A 144 5.74 -13.29 12.61
C PRO A 144 5.26 -11.92 12.12
N MET A 145 5.40 -10.89 12.95
CA MET A 145 5.06 -9.51 12.64
C MET A 145 5.90 -8.97 11.45
N ALA A 146 7.23 -9.09 11.52
CA ALA A 146 8.12 -8.64 10.46
C ALA A 146 7.87 -9.39 9.16
N ALA A 147 7.68 -10.72 9.21
CA ALA A 147 7.37 -11.52 8.04
C ALA A 147 6.08 -11.05 7.35
N THR A 148 5.02 -10.75 8.11
CA THR A 148 3.77 -10.20 7.52
C THR A 148 3.98 -8.87 6.79
N VAL A 149 4.75 -7.95 7.38
CA VAL A 149 5.03 -6.64 6.76
C VAL A 149 5.87 -6.80 5.49
N VAL A 150 6.90 -7.66 5.53
CA VAL A 150 7.75 -7.92 4.36
C VAL A 150 6.95 -8.49 3.20
N ILE A 151 6.07 -9.46 3.44
CA ILE A 151 5.20 -10.04 2.42
C ILE A 151 4.25 -8.98 1.86
N ALA A 152 3.64 -8.17 2.73
CA ALA A 152 2.73 -7.11 2.33
C ALA A 152 3.43 -6.06 1.45
N LEU A 153 4.64 -5.64 1.83
CA LEU A 153 5.47 -4.71 1.07
C LEU A 153 5.86 -5.27 -0.31
N ILE A 154 6.26 -6.54 -0.37
CA ILE A 154 6.58 -7.19 -1.65
C ILE A 154 5.33 -7.28 -2.53
N GLY A 155 4.18 -7.65 -1.96
CA GLY A 155 2.91 -7.68 -2.66
C GLY A 155 2.50 -6.31 -3.19
N ALA A 156 2.57 -5.27 -2.36
CA ALA A 156 2.29 -3.89 -2.75
C ALA A 156 3.25 -3.40 -3.84
N MET A 157 4.54 -3.74 -3.75
CA MET A 157 5.54 -3.40 -4.76
C MET A 157 5.20 -4.05 -6.12
N ILE A 158 4.74 -5.30 -6.12
CA ILE A 158 4.31 -6.01 -7.34
C ILE A 158 3.02 -5.39 -7.90
N LEU A 159 2.03 -5.09 -7.06
CA LEU A 159 0.74 -4.51 -7.47
C LEU A 159 0.85 -3.08 -7.98
N SER A 160 1.83 -2.32 -7.48
CA SER A 160 2.03 -0.91 -7.81
C SER A 160 2.88 -0.67 -9.07
N LEU A 161 3.53 -1.70 -9.64
CA LEU A 161 4.52 -1.57 -10.72
C LEU A 161 3.94 -1.66 -12.13
#